data_AF-A0A3M1G7A9-F1
#
_entry.id   AF-A0A3M1G7A9-F1
#
_cell.length_a   1.000
_cell.length_b   1.000
_cell.length_c   1.000
_cell.angle_alpha   90.00
_cell.angle_beta   90.00
_cell.angle_gamma   90.00
#
_symmetry.space_group_name_H-M   'P 1'
#
loop_
_entity.id
_entity.type
_entity.pdbx_description
1 polymer ?
#
loop_
_entity_poly.entity_id
_entity_poly.type
_entity_poly.pdbx_seq_one_letter_code
_entity_poly.pdbx_strand_id
1 'polypeptide(L)' 'INTKVAGHWGGPYGAFAGLCLETQRFPDAPHHPHFPSAVLRPGEIYRHISEYRFAKGARS' A
#
# COMPACT_ATOMS: atom_id res chain seq x y z
N ILE A 1 -16.67 8.91 -2.36
CA ILE A 1 -15.58 9.88 -2.63
C ILE A 1 -16.07 10.88 -3.67
N ASN A 2 -16.63 12.00 -3.22
CA ASN A 2 -16.91 13.16 -4.06
C ASN A 2 -16.05 14.30 -3.49
N THR A 3 -14.76 14.27 -3.79
CA THR A 3 -13.83 15.28 -3.32
C THR A 3 -13.97 16.49 -4.23
N LYS A 4 -14.32 17.66 -3.66
CA LYS A 4 -14.44 18.93 -4.40
C LYS A 4 -13.11 19.43 -4.97
N VAL A 5 -12.00 18.79 -4.61
CA VAL A 5 -10.66 19.13 -5.07
C VAL A 5 -10.40 18.40 -6.38
N ALA A 6 -9.97 19.17 -7.39
CA ALA A 6 -9.51 18.62 -8.65
C ALA A 6 -8.29 17.72 -8.43
N GLY A 7 -8.21 16.63 -9.20
CA GLY A 7 -7.03 15.78 -9.24
C GLY A 7 -5.82 16.51 -9.83
N HIS A 8 -4.68 15.83 -9.84
CA HIS A 8 -3.40 16.43 -10.23
C HIS A 8 -3.41 17.10 -11.62
N TRP A 9 -4.30 16.66 -12.52
CA TRP A 9 -4.46 17.20 -13.87
C TRP A 9 -5.77 17.99 -14.08
N GLY A 10 -6.36 18.52 -13.01
CA GLY A 10 -7.57 19.35 -13.08
C GLY A 10 -8.89 18.57 -13.19
N GLY A 11 -8.85 17.29 -13.55
CA GLY A 11 -10.03 16.41 -13.59
C GLY A 11 -10.35 15.78 -12.22
N PRO A 12 -11.62 15.47 -11.91
CA PRO A 12 -11.99 14.79 -10.67
C PRO A 12 -11.53 13.32 -10.64
N TYR A 13 -11.23 12.79 -9.46
CA TYR A 13 -11.05 11.34 -9.26
C TYR A 13 -12.40 10.68 -8.95
N GLY A 14 -12.87 9.82 -9.85
CA GLY A 14 -14.06 8.98 -9.64
C GLY A 14 -13.78 7.73 -8.80
N ALA A 15 -14.82 6.92 -8.59
CA ALA A 15 -14.65 5.58 -8.04
C ALA A 15 -13.69 4.76 -8.91
N PHE A 16 -12.75 4.04 -8.29
CA PHE A 16 -11.75 3.20 -8.96
C PHE A 16 -10.75 3.96 -9.86
N ALA A 17 -10.60 5.28 -9.70
CA ALA A 17 -9.64 6.08 -10.46
C ALA A 17 -8.16 5.78 -10.16
N GLY A 18 -7.89 4.90 -9.20
CA GLY A 18 -6.56 4.45 -8.84
C GLY A 18 -6.63 3.13 -8.07
N LEU A 19 -5.46 2.51 -7.91
CA LEU A 19 -5.27 1.30 -7.13
C LEU A 19 -4.20 1.56 -6.06
N CYS A 20 -4.47 1.10 -4.84
CA CYS A 20 -3.50 1.08 -3.77
C CYS A 20 -2.90 -0.33 -3.65
N LEU A 21 -1.58 -0.43 -3.76
CA LEU A 21 -0.83 -1.67 -3.55
C LEU A 21 -0.01 -1.52 -2.27
N GLU A 22 -0.63 -1.77 -1.13
CA GLU A 22 -0.06 -1.51 0.19
C GLU A 22 0.61 -2.77 0.74
N THR A 23 1.90 -2.94 0.47
CA THR A 23 2.70 -3.97 1.14
C THR A 23 2.82 -3.61 2.62
N GLN A 24 2.21 -4.41 3.48
CA GLN A 24 2.20 -4.20 4.92
C GLN A 24 2.03 -5.51 5.67
N ARG A 25 2.22 -5.45 7.00
CA ARG A 25 1.79 -6.53 7.89
C ARG A 25 0.26 -6.59 7.95
N PHE A 26 -0.27 -7.69 8.45
CA PHE A 26 -1.71 -7.84 8.56
C PHE A 26 -2.35 -6.68 9.35
N PRO A 27 -3.47 -6.14 8.85
CA PRO A 27 -4.29 -5.24 9.63
C PRO A 27 -4.61 -5.89 10.98
N ASP A 28 -4.55 -5.08 12.04
CA ASP A 28 -4.86 -5.50 13.41
C ASP A 28 -3.92 -6.55 14.05
N ALA A 29 -2.74 -6.79 13.47
CA ALA A 29 -1.74 -7.71 14.03
C ALA A 29 -1.42 -7.53 15.53
N PRO A 30 -1.39 -6.32 16.13
CA PRO A 30 -1.15 -6.16 17.57
C PRO A 30 -2.20 -6.83 18.47
N HIS A 31 -3.45 -6.97 18.01
CA HIS A 31 -4.53 -7.60 18.78
C HIS A 31 -4.71 -9.09 18.47
N HIS A 32 -4.01 -9.60 17.46
CA HIS A 32 -4.14 -10.98 16.97
C HIS A 32 -2.81 -11.73 17.18
N PRO A 33 -2.61 -12.43 18.32
CA PRO A 33 -1.30 -12.99 18.70
C PRO A 33 -0.80 -14.11 17.78
N HIS A 34 -1.65 -14.67 16.92
CA HIS A 34 -1.29 -15.68 15.91
C HIS A 34 -0.83 -15.05 14.58
N PHE A 35 -0.99 -13.75 14.38
CA PHE A 35 -0.43 -13.03 13.24
C PHE A 35 1.07 -12.77 13.45
N PRO A 36 1.86 -12.64 12.36
CA PRO A 36 3.22 -12.16 12.48
C PRO A 36 3.27 -10.82 13.22
N SER A 37 4.06 -10.77 14.30
CA SER A 37 4.14 -9.58 15.16
C SER A 37 4.52 -8.33 14.36
N ALA A 38 3.80 -7.23 14.65
CA ALA A 38 4.12 -5.90 14.15
C ALA A 38 5.05 -5.09 15.05
N VAL A 39 5.36 -5.59 16.25
CA VAL A 39 6.18 -4.89 17.25
C VAL A 39 7.66 -4.93 16.88
N LEU A 40 8.33 -3.80 17.04
CA LEU A 40 9.80 -3.68 17.03
C LEU A 40 10.26 -3.25 18.43
N ARG A 41 11.25 -3.94 19.00
CA ARG A 41 11.80 -3.67 20.34
C ARG A 41 13.14 -2.92 20.27
N PRO A 42 13.59 -2.30 21.37
CA PRO A 42 14.90 -1.66 21.41
C PRO A 42 16.02 -2.61 21.01
N GLY A 43 16.91 -2.15 20.12
CA GLY A 43 18.02 -2.95 19.59
C GLY A 43 17.67 -3.87 18.42
N GLU A 44 16.39 -4.07 18.11
CA GLU A 44 15.97 -4.82 16.92
C GLU A 44 16.06 -3.96 15.65
N ILE A 45 16.36 -4.61 14.52
CA ILE A 45 16.40 -3.95 13.22
C ILE A 45 15.13 -4.29 12.46
N TYR A 46 14.37 -3.26 12.10
CA TYR A 46 13.29 -3.40 11.14
C TYR A 46 13.81 -3.25 9.72
N ARG A 47 13.46 -4.20 8.84
CA ARG A 47 13.75 -4.14 7.41
C ARG A 47 12.51 -4.54 6.62
N HIS A 48 12.13 -3.70 5.67
CA HIS A 48 11.03 -3.94 4.74
C HIS A 48 11.41 -3.39 3.37
N ILE A 49 11.11 -4.13 2.31
CA ILE A 49 11.46 -3.77 0.95
C ILE A 49 10.22 -3.97 0.10
N SER A 50 9.86 -2.91 -0.64
CA SER A 50 8.80 -2.95 -1.64
C SER A 50 9.41 -2.47 -2.96
N GLU A 51 9.29 -3.30 -3.99
CA GLU A 51 9.87 -3.00 -5.29
C GLU A 51 8.82 -3.20 -6.39
N TYR A 52 8.66 -2.18 -7.24
CA TYR A 52 7.78 -2.21 -8.41
C TYR A 52 8.64 -2.13 -9.67
N ARG A 53 8.57 -3.17 -10.50
CA ARG A 53 9.26 -3.24 -11.79
C ARG A 53 8.21 -3.29 -12.89
N PHE A 54 8.27 -2.32 -13.80
CA PHE A 54 7.36 -2.23 -14.93
C PHE A 54 8.09 -2.64 -16.20
N ALA A 55 7.43 -3.45 -17.01
CA ALA A 55 7.89 -3.83 -18.33
C ALA A 55 6.71 -3.81 -19.29
N LYS A 56 6.98 -3.59 -20.57
CA LYS A 56 5.98 -3.79 -21.62
C LYS A 56 5.65 -5.28 -21.67
N GLY A 57 4.38 -5.64 -21.55
CA GLY A 57 3.94 -7.02 -21.79
C GLY A 57 4.25 -7.43 -23.23
N ALA A 58 4.64 -8.69 -23.45
CA ALA A 58 4.68 -9.26 -24.79
C ALA A 58 3.26 -9.19 -25.37
N ARG A 59 3.08 -8.53 -26.52
CA ARG A 59 1.81 -8.60 -27.23
C ARG A 59 1.69 -9.99 -27.82
N SER A 60 0.58 -10.68 -27.54
CA SER A 60 0.06 -11.72 -28.43
C SER A 60 -0.43 -11.08 -29.73
#